data_AF-A0A6P0SWK9-F1
#
_entry.id   AF-A0A6P0SWK9-F1
#
_cell.length_a   1.000
_cell.length_b   1.000
_cell.length_c   1.000
_cell.angle_alpha   90.00
_cell.angle_beta   90.00
_cell.angle_gamma   90.00
#
_symmetry.space_group_name_H-M   'P 1'
#
loop_
_entity.id
_entity.type
_entity.pdbx_description
1 polymer ?
#
loop_
_entity_poly.entity_id
_entity_poly.type
_entity_poly.pdbx_seq_one_letter_code
_entity_poly.pdbx_strand_id
1 'polypeptide(L)'
;MNRRRILKAGQPYSFSQYFDLPFTLEDILAEFDCTLVRSHIDLPRQPFTAAIEPLLHQLQRNRKRIELINETARREALIAPILFEVVDLTNHRIYIEYSIAVNEHLRGTLDYYIANHNLIV
;
A
#
# COMPACT_ATOMS: atom_id res chain seq x y z
N MET A 1 -26.79 -15.93 -13.07
CA MET A 1 -26.31 -16.54 -11.81
C MET A 1 -26.65 -15.59 -10.67
N ASN A 2 -27.23 -16.10 -9.59
CA ASN A 2 -27.69 -15.29 -8.45
C ASN A 2 -26.45 -14.84 -7.65
N ARG A 3 -25.97 -13.61 -7.85
CA ARG A 3 -24.84 -13.06 -7.08
C ARG A 3 -25.27 -12.99 -5.61
N ARG A 4 -24.65 -13.80 -4.76
CA ARG A 4 -24.79 -13.65 -3.31
C ARG A 4 -24.20 -12.30 -2.94
N ARG A 5 -25.01 -11.38 -2.39
CA ARG A 5 -24.51 -10.11 -1.87
C ARG A 5 -23.60 -10.40 -0.68
N ILE A 6 -22.33 -10.04 -0.81
CA ILE A 6 -21.32 -10.17 0.25
C ILE A 6 -21.44 -9.01 1.25
N LEU A 7 -21.75 -7.81 0.75
CA LEU A 7 -21.86 -6.61 1.56
C LEU A 7 -23.28 -6.45 2.11
N LYS A 8 -23.38 -6.14 3.40
CA LYS A 8 -24.66 -5.85 4.05
C LYS A 8 -25.05 -4.41 3.80
N ALA A 9 -26.29 -4.20 3.34
CA ALA A 9 -26.82 -2.87 3.11
C ALA A 9 -26.80 -2.03 4.40
N GLY A 10 -26.30 -0.80 4.31
CA GLY A 10 -26.19 0.13 5.43
C GLY A 10 -25.08 -0.19 6.44
N GLN A 11 -24.30 -1.26 6.23
CA GLN A 11 -23.09 -1.51 7.00
C GLN A 11 -21.90 -0.88 6.28
N PRO A 12 -21.18 0.07 6.92
CA PRO A 12 -19.96 0.57 6.33
C PRO A 12 -18.79 -0.39 6.55
N TYR A 13 -17.90 -0.49 5.58
CA TYR A 13 -16.75 -1.39 5.59
C TYR A 13 -15.44 -0.61 5.45
N SER A 14 -14.43 -0.94 6.25
CA SER A 14 -13.06 -0.44 6.08
C SER A 14 -12.20 -1.42 5.30
N PHE A 15 -11.09 -0.96 4.73
CA PHE A 15 -10.13 -1.82 4.01
C PHE A 15 -9.69 -3.03 4.83
N SER A 16 -9.39 -2.84 6.13
CA SER A 16 -8.97 -3.93 7.01
C SER A 16 -10.05 -4.99 7.21
N GLN A 17 -11.33 -4.60 7.26
CA GLN A 17 -12.44 -5.54 7.50
C GLN A 17 -12.62 -6.55 6.36
N TYR A 18 -12.14 -6.24 5.15
CA TYR A 18 -12.20 -7.18 4.03
C TYR A 18 -11.31 -8.42 4.24
N PHE A 19 -10.24 -8.31 5.04
CA PHE A 19 -9.37 -9.46 5.35
C PHE A 19 -10.01 -10.45 6.33
N ASP A 20 -10.99 -10.00 7.11
CA ASP A 20 -11.72 -10.83 8.08
C ASP A 20 -12.94 -11.53 7.46
N LEU A 21 -13.28 -11.19 6.22
CA LEU A 21 -14.43 -11.76 5.52
C LEU A 21 -14.15 -13.21 5.09
N PRO A 22 -15.10 -14.14 5.28
CA PRO A 22 -14.94 -15.55 4.90
C PRO A 22 -15.19 -15.77 3.40
N PHE A 23 -14.69 -14.87 2.55
CA PHE A 23 -14.86 -14.88 1.10
C PHE A 23 -13.51 -14.81 0.40
N THR A 24 -13.42 -15.34 -0.82
CA THR A 24 -12.21 -15.20 -1.62
C THR A 24 -12.01 -13.76 -2.09
N LEU A 25 -10.79 -13.40 -2.46
CA LEU A 25 -10.51 -12.07 -3.04
C LEU A 25 -11.32 -11.86 -4.32
N GLU A 26 -11.41 -12.89 -5.16
CA GLU A 26 -12.19 -12.88 -6.40
C GLU A 26 -13.69 -12.65 -6.13
N ASP A 27 -14.26 -13.27 -5.09
CA ASP A 27 -15.65 -13.05 -4.68
C ASP A 27 -15.88 -11.61 -4.20
N ILE A 28 -14.99 -11.09 -3.35
CA ILE A 28 -15.05 -9.72 -2.84
C ILE A 28 -14.98 -8.72 -3.99
N LEU A 29 -14.05 -8.89 -4.94
CA LEU A 29 -13.91 -8.00 -6.10
C LEU A 29 -15.13 -8.07 -7.02
N ALA A 30 -15.75 -9.24 -7.18
CA ALA A 30 -16.94 -9.40 -8.00
C ALA A 30 -18.17 -8.65 -7.46
N GLU A 31 -18.23 -8.39 -6.14
CA GLU A 31 -19.25 -7.51 -5.52
C GLU A 31 -19.11 -6.05 -5.97
N PHE A 32 -17.90 -5.63 -6.33
CA PHE A 32 -17.58 -4.29 -6.85
C PHE A 32 -17.55 -4.22 -8.38
N ASP A 33 -18.03 -5.25 -9.08
CA ASP A 33 -17.92 -5.39 -10.54
C ASP A 33 -16.46 -5.34 -11.05
N CYS A 34 -15.50 -5.73 -10.20
CA CYS A 34 -14.10 -5.83 -10.54
C CYS A 34 -13.70 -7.28 -10.86
N THR A 35 -12.67 -7.44 -11.68
CA THR A 35 -12.05 -8.74 -11.98
C THR A 35 -10.56 -8.70 -11.61
N LEU A 36 -10.06 -9.82 -11.09
CA LEU A 36 -8.63 -9.96 -10.78
C LEU A 36 -7.91 -10.60 -11.96
N VAL A 37 -6.94 -9.88 -12.51
CA VAL A 37 -6.05 -10.39 -13.56
C VAL A 37 -4.64 -10.53 -12.98
N ARG A 38 -4.07 -11.73 -13.07
CA ARG A 38 -2.68 -11.99 -12.72
C ARG A 38 -1.89 -12.10 -14.01
N SER A 39 -1.08 -11.10 -14.33
CA SER A 39 -0.26 -11.05 -15.53
C SER A 39 1.17 -10.67 -15.20
N HIS A 40 2.09 -10.98 -16.11
CA HIS A 40 3.42 -10.39 -16.07
C HIS A 40 3.32 -8.89 -16.33
N ILE A 41 4.13 -8.10 -15.62
CA ILE A 41 4.21 -6.65 -15.80
C ILE A 41 5.66 -6.31 -16.12
N ASP A 42 5.90 -5.81 -17.32
CA ASP A 42 7.17 -5.20 -17.69
C ASP A 42 7.20 -3.75 -17.21
N LEU A 43 7.83 -3.51 -16.06
CA LEU A 43 7.97 -2.17 -15.53
C LEU A 43 9.00 -1.37 -16.36
N PRO A 44 8.69 -0.12 -16.73
CA PRO A 44 9.64 0.71 -17.46
C PRO A 44 10.90 0.92 -16.62
N ARG A 45 12.06 0.69 -17.24
CA ARG A 45 13.36 0.91 -16.60
C ARG A 45 13.94 2.20 -17.14
N GLN A 46 14.27 3.11 -16.26
CA GLN A 46 15.02 4.32 -16.59
C GLN A 46 16.39 4.23 -15.91
N PRO A 47 17.49 4.52 -16.64
CA PRO A 47 18.78 4.68 -15.99
C PRO A 47 18.69 5.82 -14.98
N PHE A 48 19.04 5.51 -13.74
CA PHE A 48 18.92 6.43 -12.62
C PHE A 48 20.31 6.72 -12.09
N THR A 49 20.71 8.00 -12.11
CA THR A 49 22.07 8.44 -11.77
C THR A 49 22.22 8.99 -10.35
N ALA A 50 21.16 8.97 -9.53
CA ALA A 50 21.29 9.43 -8.16
C ALA A 50 22.05 8.42 -7.28
N ALA A 51 22.83 8.95 -6.34
CA ALA A 51 23.58 8.17 -5.38
C ALA A 51 22.64 7.61 -4.31
N ILE A 52 22.28 6.33 -4.42
CA ILE A 52 21.45 5.61 -3.43
C ILE A 52 22.29 4.94 -2.33
N GLU A 53 23.62 5.05 -2.40
CA GLU A 53 24.56 4.49 -1.42
C GLU A 53 24.27 4.92 0.02
N PRO A 54 23.90 6.18 0.32
CA PRO A 54 23.51 6.59 1.66
C PRO A 54 22.31 5.80 2.19
N LEU A 55 21.26 5.66 1.36
CA LEU A 55 20.07 4.88 1.70
C LEU A 55 20.44 3.40 1.93
N LEU A 56 21.23 2.80 1.04
CA LEU A 56 21.69 1.41 1.20
C LEU A 56 22.44 1.20 2.51
N HIS A 57 23.35 2.11 2.85
CA HIS A 57 24.09 2.06 4.12
C HIS A 57 23.16 2.22 5.32
N GLN A 58 22.19 3.14 5.27
CA GLN A 58 21.18 3.32 6.31
C GLN A 58 20.35 2.04 6.51
N LEU A 59 19.85 1.43 5.44
CA LEU A 59 19.03 0.21 5.52
C LEU A 59 19.84 -0.96 6.08
N GLN A 60 21.09 -1.14 5.64
CA GLN A 60 21.97 -2.17 6.18
C GLN A 60 22.27 -1.97 7.66
N ARG A 61 22.53 -0.72 8.09
CA ARG A 61 22.73 -0.37 9.49
C ARG A 61 21.48 -0.67 10.31
N ASN A 62 20.30 -0.25 9.83
CA ASN A 62 19.03 -0.43 10.52
C ASN A 62 18.71 -1.93 10.71
N ARG A 63 18.90 -2.75 9.67
CA ARG A 63 18.72 -4.21 9.76
C ARG A 63 19.60 -4.88 10.81
N LYS A 64 20.79 -4.35 11.09
CA LYS A 64 21.73 -4.92 12.07
C LYS A 64 21.47 -4.43 13.50
N ARG A 65 20.85 -3.26 13.67
CA ARG A 65 20.77 -2.56 14.95
C ARG A 65 19.35 -2.44 15.51
N ILE A 66 18.33 -2.65 14.67
CA ILE A 66 16.92 -2.49 15.04
C ILE A 66 16.26 -3.86 14.95
N GLU A 67 15.60 -4.26 16.03
CA GLU A 67 14.75 -5.45 16.04
C GLU A 67 13.42 -5.15 15.32
N LEU A 68 13.12 -5.90 14.26
CA LEU A 68 11.98 -5.67 13.37
C LEU A 68 10.73 -6.48 13.78
N ILE A 69 10.45 -6.50 15.09
CA ILE A 69 9.48 -7.41 15.71
C ILE A 69 8.02 -7.08 15.38
N ASN A 70 7.71 -5.81 15.12
CA ASN A 70 6.36 -5.36 14.83
C ASN A 70 6.30 -4.57 13.53
N GLU A 71 5.08 -4.25 13.14
CA GLU A 71 4.76 -3.55 11.91
C GLU A 71 5.35 -2.12 11.91
N THR A 72 5.16 -1.36 13.00
CA THR A 72 5.73 -0.02 13.19
C THR A 72 7.25 0.02 13.03
N ALA A 73 7.97 -0.89 13.68
CA ALA A 73 9.43 -0.98 13.59
C ALA A 73 9.89 -1.27 12.16
N ARG A 74 9.19 -2.14 11.43
CA ARG A 74 9.46 -2.39 10.00
C ARG A 74 9.20 -1.15 9.15
N ARG A 75 8.10 -0.44 9.42
CA ARG A 75 7.77 0.81 8.71
C ARG A 75 8.85 1.86 8.90
N GLU A 76 9.21 2.17 10.14
CA GLU A 76 10.17 3.24 10.43
C GLU A 76 11.60 2.88 10.04
N ALA A 77 12.02 1.64 10.27
CA ALA A 77 13.41 1.23 10.04
C ALA A 77 13.73 0.98 8.57
N LEU A 78 12.74 0.55 7.77
CA LEU A 78 12.95 0.08 6.41
C LEU A 78 12.09 0.81 5.37
N ILE A 79 10.78 0.87 5.57
CA ILE A 79 9.84 1.34 4.53
C ILE A 79 9.92 2.87 4.39
N ALA A 80 9.79 3.63 5.49
CA ALA A 80 9.80 5.09 5.47
C ALA A 80 11.09 5.67 4.85
N PRO A 81 12.31 5.18 5.19
CA PRO A 81 13.53 5.65 4.52
C PRO A 81 13.51 5.48 3.00
N ILE A 82 12.97 4.36 2.50
CA ILE A 82 12.86 4.11 1.05
C ILE A 82 11.86 5.08 0.43
N LEU A 83 10.69 5.26 1.05
CA LEU A 83 9.66 6.16 0.53
C LEU A 83 10.10 7.62 0.55
N PHE A 84 10.85 8.03 1.57
CA PHE A 84 11.43 9.38 1.64
C PHE A 84 12.43 9.63 0.53
N GLU A 85 13.34 8.69 0.29
CA GLU A 85 14.26 8.77 -0.84
C GLU A 85 13.47 8.84 -2.18
N VAL A 86 12.43 8.02 -2.36
CA VAL A 86 11.59 8.06 -3.57
C VAL A 86 10.95 9.44 -3.78
N VAL A 87 10.38 10.05 -2.74
CA VAL A 87 9.74 11.38 -2.91
C VAL A 87 10.75 12.50 -3.11
N ASP A 88 11.92 12.42 -2.47
CA ASP A 88 13.02 13.37 -2.66
C ASP A 88 13.53 13.31 -4.11
N LEU A 89 13.75 12.10 -4.63
CA LEU A 89 14.25 11.85 -5.98
C LEU A 89 13.24 12.20 -7.08
N THR A 90 11.95 12.03 -6.80
CA THR A 90 10.88 12.30 -7.78
C THR A 90 10.25 13.67 -7.63
N ASN A 91 10.65 14.46 -6.62
CA ASN A 91 10.06 15.75 -6.26
C ASN A 91 8.54 15.67 -5.99
N HIS A 92 8.13 14.70 -5.17
CA HIS A 92 6.73 14.50 -4.77
C HIS A 92 6.51 14.78 -3.28
N ARG A 93 5.23 14.82 -2.90
CA ARG A 93 4.81 14.88 -1.51
C ARG A 93 4.32 13.52 -1.05
N ILE A 94 4.66 13.17 0.18
CA ILE A 94 4.14 12.01 0.89
C ILE A 94 3.21 12.47 2.00
N TYR A 95 2.07 11.81 2.13
CA TYR A 95 1.18 11.90 3.27
C TYR A 95 1.33 10.63 4.10
N ILE A 96 1.46 10.80 5.41
CA ILE A 96 1.56 9.71 6.38
C ILE A 96 0.20 9.60 7.07
N GLU A 97 -0.31 8.38 7.25
CA GLU A 97 -1.64 8.12 7.83
C GLU A 97 -2.77 8.86 7.07
N TYR A 98 -2.77 8.73 5.75
CA TYR A 98 -3.73 9.41 4.88
C TYR A 98 -5.11 8.73 4.92
N SER A 99 -6.11 9.39 5.50
CA SER A 99 -7.49 8.91 5.50
C SER A 99 -8.16 9.09 4.14
N ILE A 100 -8.77 8.03 3.62
CA ILE A 100 -9.54 8.03 2.39
C ILE A 100 -10.92 7.40 2.62
N ALA A 101 -11.96 8.03 2.08
CA ALA A 101 -13.32 7.52 2.11
C ALA A 101 -13.94 7.70 0.71
N VAL A 102 -13.89 6.64 -0.09
CA VAL A 102 -14.45 6.62 -1.44
C VAL A 102 -15.97 6.48 -1.37
N ASN A 103 -16.45 5.58 -0.53
CA ASN A 103 -17.87 5.38 -0.23
C ASN A 103 -18.02 4.65 1.12
N GLU A 104 -19.26 4.30 1.50
CA GLU A 104 -19.55 3.61 2.76
C GLU A 104 -18.86 2.25 2.88
N HIS A 105 -18.60 1.56 1.77
CA HIS A 105 -17.94 0.26 1.72
C HIS A 105 -16.42 0.35 1.53
N LEU A 106 -15.89 1.49 1.08
CA LEU A 106 -14.46 1.66 0.75
C LEU A 106 -13.90 2.87 1.47
N ARG A 107 -13.43 2.65 2.70
CA ARG A 107 -12.79 3.67 3.52
C ARG A 107 -11.66 3.10 4.37
N GLY A 108 -10.75 3.94 4.80
CA GLY A 108 -9.67 3.55 5.70
C GLY A 108 -8.56 4.57 5.74
N THR A 109 -7.45 4.15 6.33
CA THR A 109 -6.23 4.96 6.41
C THR A 109 -5.14 4.22 5.66
N LEU A 110 -4.41 4.95 4.83
CA LEU A 110 -3.21 4.47 4.17
C LEU A 110 -2.01 4.87 5.02
N ASP A 111 -1.10 3.94 5.29
CA ASP A 111 0.13 4.25 6.04
C ASP A 111 0.95 5.31 5.31
N TYR A 112 1.08 5.17 3.98
CA TYR A 112 1.72 6.16 3.11
C TYR A 112 0.94 6.39 1.82
N TYR A 113 0.83 7.65 1.42
CA TYR A 113 0.27 8.05 0.13
C TYR A 113 1.20 9.05 -0.55
N ILE A 114 1.77 8.66 -1.71
CA ILE A 114 2.58 9.56 -2.54
C ILE A 114 1.67 10.24 -3.57
N ALA A 115 1.60 11.57 -3.51
CA ALA A 115 0.76 12.35 -4.40
C ALA A 115 1.14 12.16 -5.89
N ASN A 116 0.15 12.17 -6.78
CA ASN A 116 0.25 12.10 -8.25
C ASN A 116 0.63 10.76 -8.92
N HIS A 117 1.01 9.71 -8.18
CA HIS A 117 1.49 8.47 -8.82
C HIS A 117 0.60 7.23 -8.62
N ASN A 118 -0.56 7.37 -7.97
CA ASN A 118 -1.42 6.23 -7.56
C ASN A 118 -0.63 5.11 -6.83
N LEU A 119 0.55 5.43 -6.28
CA LEU A 119 1.36 4.49 -5.53
C LEU A 119 0.87 4.52 -4.08
N ILE A 120 0.34 3.38 -3.65
CA ILE A 120 -0.13 3.13 -2.29
C ILE A 120 0.78 2.04 -1.72
N VAL A 121 1.41 2.32 -0.59
CA VAL A 121 2.34 1.40 0.09
C VAL A 121 1.90 1.22 1.53
#